data_AF-A0A936LSR5-F1
#
_entry.id   AF-A0A936LSR5-F1
#
_cell.length_a   1.000
_cell.length_b   1.000
_cell.length_c   1.000
_cell.angle_alpha   90.00
_cell.angle_beta   90.00
_cell.angle_gamma   90.00
#
_symmetry.space_group_name_H-M   'P 1'
#
loop_
_entity.id
_entity.type
_entity.pdbx_description
1 polymer ?
#
loop_
_entity_poly.entity_id
_entity_poly.type
_entity_poly.pdbx_seq_one_letter_code
_entity_poly.pdbx_strand_id
1 'polypeptide(L)'
;MRGATECARKLKTVLNSLRSKLGKIALPVTGDPVTQLVLGILSRDVPESKALDGLERLRSLVVDYNELRVIPPIEMAETLSDFPDQRLKCEDISRALNAIFAQEHTVTLDHVATMSSKDALTYLNKIDGLEAYTVARIRLLGLGQPGFPLDEAMFAYAQHVGIVHPKGTHEEAQHFLERQIPEDRALEAYAMIRKQAWSEFATQVRKGQVVRIRSVPPDRTTRNMLQAISAAAGGTAVVDDIEPDLADVVPFEPELATAPLDTPARSAAPRSAKATKAGAATNGVESKSRHGEKPRPTSKRPDRPARAKAAKPKSSTRARAKTTATARSTARPARSSARKPGK
;
A
#
# COMPACT_ATOMS: atom_id res chain seq x y z
N MET A 1 18.58 5.33 -5.16
CA MET A 1 18.10 6.70 -4.87
C MET A 1 19.27 7.57 -4.45
N ARG A 2 19.52 8.69 -5.13
CA ARG A 2 20.56 9.67 -4.72
C ARG A 2 20.11 10.34 -3.41
N GLY A 3 21.04 10.66 -2.50
CA GLY A 3 20.72 11.32 -1.22
C GLY A 3 20.05 10.43 -0.15
N ALA A 4 20.09 9.10 -0.31
CA ALA A 4 19.42 8.16 0.58
C ALA A 4 19.85 8.29 2.07
N THR A 5 21.13 8.57 2.33
CA THR A 5 21.66 8.75 3.69
C THR A 5 21.10 9.99 4.38
N GLU A 6 20.95 11.09 3.63
CA GLU A 6 20.36 12.32 4.14
C GLU A 6 18.86 12.15 4.42
N CYS A 7 18.14 11.52 3.47
CA CYS A 7 16.72 11.19 3.63
C CYS A 7 16.49 10.30 4.86
N ALA A 8 17.33 9.29 5.08
CA ALA A 8 17.25 8.41 6.25
C ALA A 8 17.50 9.16 7.56
N ARG A 9 18.44 10.11 7.59
CA ARG A 9 18.67 10.97 8.75
C ARG A 9 17.46 11.87 9.01
N LYS A 10 16.91 12.51 7.98
CA LYS A 10 15.70 13.34 8.08
C LYS A 10 14.50 12.53 8.56
N LEU A 11 14.33 11.30 8.07
CA LEU A 11 13.27 10.40 8.50
C LEU A 11 13.29 10.16 10.00
N LYS A 12 14.46 9.85 10.58
CA LYS A 12 14.61 9.66 12.03
C LYS A 12 14.24 10.93 12.80
N THR A 13 14.70 12.10 12.34
CA THR A 13 14.38 13.39 12.97
C THR A 13 12.87 13.68 12.91
N VAL A 14 12.24 13.47 11.76
CA VAL A 14 10.81 13.70 11.55
C VAL A 14 10.00 12.74 12.42
N LEU A 15 10.29 11.44 12.44
CA LEU A 15 9.56 10.48 13.27
C LEU A 15 9.68 10.80 14.78
N ASN A 16 10.85 11.22 15.24
CA ASN A 16 11.03 11.65 16.63
C ASN A 16 10.23 12.92 16.96
N SER A 17 10.20 13.89 16.05
CA SER A 17 9.42 15.13 16.17
C SER A 17 7.91 14.86 16.15
N LEU A 18 7.45 13.95 15.28
CA LEU A 18 6.05 13.55 15.23
C LEU A 18 5.63 12.82 16.52
N ARG A 19 6.50 11.97 17.07
CA ARG A 19 6.23 11.29 18.34
C ARG A 19 6.08 12.28 19.50
N SER A 20 6.94 13.31 19.57
CA SER A 20 6.82 14.34 20.62
C SER A 20 5.58 15.23 20.43
N LYS A 21 5.24 15.58 19.18
CA LYS A 21 4.09 16.44 18.84
C LYS A 21 2.74 15.74 18.99
N LEU A 22 2.61 14.52 18.47
CA LEU A 22 1.34 13.79 18.38
C LEU A 22 1.09 12.91 19.61
N GLY A 23 2.12 12.61 20.40
CA GLY A 23 2.03 11.74 21.57
C GLY A 23 1.59 10.32 21.20
N LYS A 24 0.75 9.71 22.04
CA LYS A 24 0.24 8.36 21.80
C LYS A 24 -0.84 8.38 20.72
N ILE A 25 -0.49 7.90 19.53
CA ILE A 25 -1.42 7.78 18.41
C ILE A 25 -2.19 6.46 18.45
N ALA A 26 -3.45 6.47 18.02
CA ALA A 26 -4.20 5.24 17.77
C ALA A 26 -3.61 4.54 16.53
N LEU A 27 -3.30 3.25 16.67
CA LEU A 27 -2.80 2.45 15.56
C LEU A 27 -3.91 2.23 14.53
N PRO A 28 -3.56 2.14 13.22
CA PRO A 28 -4.53 1.83 12.18
C PRO A 28 -5.16 0.45 12.44
N VAL A 29 -6.40 0.28 12.00
CA VAL A 29 -7.10 -0.99 12.08
C VAL A 29 -6.47 -1.96 11.09
N THR A 30 -5.85 -3.01 11.62
CA THR A 30 -5.49 -4.19 10.83
C THR A 30 -6.73 -5.08 10.67
N GLY A 31 -6.84 -5.79 9.56
CA GLY A 31 -8.04 -6.58 9.30
C GLY A 31 -7.92 -7.46 8.08
N ASP A 32 -9.07 -7.97 7.62
CA ASP A 32 -9.16 -8.81 6.44
C ASP A 32 -8.43 -8.17 5.23
N PRO A 33 -7.50 -8.89 4.56
CA PRO A 33 -6.75 -8.35 3.44
C PRO A 33 -7.60 -7.87 2.26
N VAL A 34 -8.76 -8.50 2.00
CA VAL A 34 -9.68 -8.07 0.92
C VAL A 34 -10.35 -6.74 1.30
N THR A 35 -10.72 -6.58 2.57
CA THR A 35 -11.17 -5.29 3.10
C THR A 35 -10.09 -4.23 2.95
N GLN A 36 -8.82 -4.57 3.22
CA GLN A 36 -7.70 -3.63 3.06
C GLN A 36 -7.39 -3.29 1.60
N LEU A 37 -7.71 -4.19 0.67
CA LEU A 37 -7.65 -3.96 -0.77
C LEU A 37 -8.67 -2.89 -1.17
N VAL A 38 -9.94 -3.08 -0.82
CA VAL A 38 -11.01 -2.11 -1.17
C VAL A 38 -10.71 -0.75 -0.55
N LEU A 39 -10.34 -0.73 0.74
CA LEU A 39 -9.99 0.51 1.40
C LEU A 39 -8.76 1.18 0.79
N GLY A 40 -7.76 0.45 0.29
CA GLY A 40 -6.61 1.06 -0.37
C GLY A 40 -6.98 1.79 -1.65
N ILE A 41 -7.85 1.21 -2.46
CA ILE A 41 -8.34 1.88 -3.68
C ILE A 41 -9.16 3.13 -3.30
N LEU A 42 -9.98 3.03 -2.25
CA LEU A 42 -10.79 4.16 -1.77
C LEU A 42 -9.95 5.26 -1.14
N SER A 43 -8.93 4.94 -0.33
CA SER A 43 -8.18 5.89 0.50
C SER A 43 -6.96 6.55 -0.16
N ARG A 44 -6.65 6.24 -1.43
CA ARG A 44 -5.47 6.81 -2.12
C ARG A 44 -5.41 8.34 -2.14
N ASP A 45 -6.57 9.00 -2.10
CA ASP A 45 -6.71 10.45 -2.28
C ASP A 45 -7.83 11.08 -1.43
N VAL A 46 -8.31 10.36 -0.41
CA VAL A 46 -9.27 10.89 0.58
C VAL A 46 -8.86 10.49 1.99
N PRO A 47 -9.30 11.23 3.03
CA PRO A 47 -9.04 10.84 4.41
C PRO A 47 -9.60 9.46 4.74
N GLU A 48 -8.91 8.73 5.64
CA GLU A 48 -9.31 7.37 6.06
C GLU A 48 -10.77 7.27 6.50
N SER A 49 -11.28 8.27 7.25
CA SER A 49 -12.68 8.27 7.71
C SER A 49 -13.65 8.24 6.54
N LYS A 50 -13.38 9.02 5.48
CA LYS A 50 -14.21 9.03 4.29
C LYS A 50 -14.11 7.70 3.53
N ALA A 51 -12.92 7.11 3.43
CA ALA A 51 -12.74 5.81 2.80
C ALA A 51 -13.51 4.70 3.55
N LEU A 52 -13.53 4.73 4.89
CA LEU A 52 -14.32 3.83 5.72
C LEU A 52 -15.84 4.01 5.49
N ASP A 53 -16.31 5.26 5.41
CA ASP A 53 -17.71 5.54 5.09
C ASP A 53 -18.07 4.98 3.70
N GLY A 54 -17.18 5.12 2.71
CA GLY A 54 -17.36 4.55 1.38
C GLY A 54 -17.39 3.02 1.38
N LEU A 55 -16.50 2.37 2.13
CA LEU A 55 -16.50 0.92 2.32
C LEU A 55 -17.84 0.44 2.89
N GLU A 56 -18.36 1.12 3.92
CA GLU A 56 -19.63 0.75 4.55
C GLU A 56 -20.80 0.88 3.57
N ARG A 57 -20.81 1.94 2.75
CA ARG A 57 -21.82 2.09 1.68
C ARG A 57 -21.74 0.92 0.69
N LEU A 58 -20.55 0.54 0.23
CA LEU A 58 -20.39 -0.61 -0.65
C LEU A 58 -20.80 -1.93 0.03
N ARG A 59 -20.46 -2.11 1.31
CA ARG A 59 -20.87 -3.28 2.10
C ARG A 59 -22.38 -3.34 2.30
N SER A 60 -23.08 -2.22 2.36
CA SER A 60 -24.55 -2.22 2.49
C SER A 60 -25.28 -2.76 1.25
N LEU A 61 -24.61 -2.85 0.09
CA LEU A 61 -25.16 -3.37 -1.16
C LEU A 61 -25.15 -4.91 -1.22
N VAL A 62 -24.30 -5.58 -0.45
CA VAL A 62 -23.93 -6.99 -0.67
C VAL A 62 -23.64 -7.71 0.63
N VAL A 63 -23.82 -9.03 0.65
CA VAL A 63 -23.53 -9.83 1.85
C VAL A 63 -22.03 -10.07 2.02
N ASP A 64 -21.32 -10.35 0.92
CA ASP A 64 -19.90 -10.68 0.91
C ASP A 64 -19.16 -10.06 -0.29
N TYR A 65 -17.83 -10.18 -0.34
CA TYR A 65 -17.04 -9.62 -1.44
C TYR A 65 -17.18 -10.39 -2.76
N ASN A 66 -17.70 -11.62 -2.71
CA ASN A 66 -18.00 -12.41 -3.89
C ASN A 66 -19.25 -11.91 -4.62
N GLU A 67 -20.22 -11.33 -3.91
CA GLU A 67 -21.29 -10.55 -4.53
C GLU A 67 -20.81 -9.18 -5.02
N LEU A 68 -19.91 -8.51 -4.28
CA LEU A 68 -19.40 -7.19 -4.69
C LEU A 68 -18.74 -7.19 -6.07
N ARG A 69 -18.00 -8.27 -6.41
CA ARG A 69 -17.26 -8.35 -7.69
C ARG A 69 -18.17 -8.41 -8.92
N VAL A 70 -19.45 -8.77 -8.76
CA VAL A 70 -20.41 -8.89 -9.86
C VAL A 70 -21.32 -7.67 -9.98
N ILE A 71 -21.27 -6.75 -9.00
CA ILE A 71 -21.98 -5.47 -9.12
C ILE A 71 -21.34 -4.66 -10.25
N PRO A 72 -22.12 -4.11 -11.19
CA PRO A 72 -21.58 -3.23 -12.22
C PRO A 72 -20.82 -2.04 -11.61
N PRO A 73 -19.61 -1.71 -12.10
CA PRO A 73 -18.83 -0.60 -11.56
C PRO A 73 -19.58 0.74 -11.52
N ILE A 74 -20.52 0.94 -12.45
CA ILE A 74 -21.35 2.15 -12.51
C ILE A 74 -22.31 2.25 -11.31
N GLU A 75 -22.93 1.14 -10.89
CA GLU A 75 -23.83 1.11 -9.73
C GLU A 75 -23.04 1.34 -8.43
N MET A 76 -21.84 0.76 -8.32
CA MET A 76 -20.94 1.07 -7.20
C MET A 76 -20.57 2.55 -7.19
N ALA A 77 -20.27 3.14 -8.34
CA ALA A 77 -19.90 4.54 -8.45
C ALA A 77 -21.04 5.47 -8.01
N GLU A 78 -22.30 5.16 -8.31
CA GLU A 78 -23.45 5.95 -7.85
C GLU A 78 -23.47 6.10 -6.31
N THR A 79 -23.13 5.04 -5.57
CA THR A 79 -23.06 5.08 -4.10
C THR A 79 -21.89 5.89 -3.55
N LEU A 80 -20.88 6.13 -4.39
CA LEU A 80 -19.66 6.86 -4.07
C LEU A 80 -19.61 8.23 -4.77
N SER A 81 -20.76 8.80 -5.13
CA SER A 81 -20.92 10.10 -5.83
C SER A 81 -20.01 11.25 -5.34
N ASP A 82 -19.62 11.25 -4.07
CA ASP A 82 -18.77 12.26 -3.47
C ASP A 82 -17.26 11.94 -3.52
N PHE A 83 -16.85 10.82 -4.10
CA PHE A 83 -15.45 10.42 -4.22
C PHE A 83 -14.80 10.94 -5.51
N PRO A 84 -13.53 11.39 -5.44
CA PRO A 84 -12.72 11.65 -6.63
C PRO A 84 -12.52 10.34 -7.42
N ASP A 85 -12.54 10.43 -8.75
CA ASP A 85 -12.33 9.30 -9.67
C ASP A 85 -13.16 8.05 -9.33
N GLN A 86 -14.38 8.24 -8.82
CA GLN A 86 -15.26 7.18 -8.32
C GLN A 86 -15.43 6.01 -9.29
N ARG A 87 -15.62 6.30 -10.59
CA ARG A 87 -15.83 5.29 -11.62
C ARG A 87 -14.57 4.42 -11.75
N LEU A 88 -13.42 5.07 -11.83
CA LEU A 88 -12.13 4.38 -11.92
C LEU A 88 -11.85 3.54 -10.66
N LYS A 89 -12.14 4.07 -9.46
CA LYS A 89 -12.05 3.29 -8.21
C LYS A 89 -12.94 2.05 -8.23
N CYS A 90 -14.17 2.16 -8.72
CA CYS A 90 -15.09 1.01 -8.80
C CYS A 90 -14.66 -0.01 -9.86
N GLU A 91 -14.12 0.46 -10.98
CA GLU A 91 -13.51 -0.39 -12.01
C GLU A 91 -12.28 -1.11 -11.46
N ASP A 92 -11.41 -0.44 -10.70
CA ASP A 92 -10.24 -1.02 -10.03
C ASP A 92 -10.65 -2.10 -9.02
N ILE A 93 -11.65 -1.82 -8.17
CA ILE A 93 -12.21 -2.79 -7.21
C ILE A 93 -12.73 -4.02 -7.96
N SER A 94 -13.54 -3.82 -9.00
CA SER A 94 -14.10 -4.92 -9.78
C SER A 94 -13.03 -5.77 -10.43
N ARG A 95 -12.01 -5.14 -11.05
CA ARG A 95 -10.88 -5.83 -11.68
C ARG A 95 -10.12 -6.66 -10.66
N ALA A 96 -9.76 -6.07 -9.52
CA ALA A 96 -8.97 -6.75 -8.50
C ALA A 96 -9.71 -7.94 -7.88
N LEU A 97 -11.00 -7.78 -7.54
CA LEU A 97 -11.79 -8.87 -6.97
C LEU A 97 -12.02 -10.01 -7.97
N ASN A 98 -12.27 -9.69 -9.25
CA ASN A 98 -12.43 -10.71 -10.28
C ASN A 98 -11.10 -11.42 -10.60
N ALA A 99 -9.96 -10.72 -10.57
CA ALA A 99 -8.65 -11.31 -10.74
C ALA A 99 -8.31 -12.30 -9.61
N ILE A 100 -8.64 -11.96 -8.35
CA ILE A 100 -8.50 -12.88 -7.21
C ILE A 100 -9.39 -14.12 -7.40
N PHE A 101 -10.68 -13.90 -7.74
CA PHE A 101 -11.61 -15.01 -7.94
C PHE A 101 -11.20 -15.94 -9.09
N ALA A 102 -10.64 -15.39 -10.17
CA ALA A 102 -10.19 -16.19 -11.31
C ALA A 102 -9.04 -17.15 -10.94
N GLN A 103 -8.21 -16.81 -9.96
CA GLN A 103 -7.08 -17.62 -9.52
C GLN A 103 -7.46 -18.60 -8.40
N GLU A 104 -8.24 -18.14 -7.42
CA GLU A 104 -8.51 -18.89 -6.18
C GLU A 104 -9.91 -19.53 -6.15
N HIS A 105 -10.79 -19.20 -7.11
CA HIS A 105 -12.22 -19.56 -7.11
C HIS A 105 -13.01 -19.10 -5.87
N THR A 106 -12.42 -18.20 -5.09
CA THR A 106 -13.01 -17.56 -3.92
C THR A 106 -12.36 -16.19 -3.74
N VAL A 107 -13.09 -15.23 -3.15
CA VAL A 107 -12.58 -13.87 -2.92
C VAL A 107 -11.94 -13.80 -1.54
N THR A 108 -10.75 -14.39 -1.41
CA THR A 108 -9.92 -14.34 -0.21
C THR A 108 -8.44 -14.20 -0.59
N LEU A 109 -7.64 -13.65 0.33
CA LEU A 109 -6.18 -13.59 0.24
C LEU A 109 -5.50 -14.42 1.34
N ASP A 110 -6.23 -15.34 1.98
CA ASP A 110 -5.68 -16.20 3.04
C ASP A 110 -4.48 -17.03 2.53
N HIS A 111 -4.52 -17.48 1.27
CA HIS A 111 -3.39 -18.17 0.66
C HIS A 111 -2.13 -17.28 0.62
N VAL A 112 -2.29 -16.00 0.30
CA VAL A 112 -1.21 -15.02 0.24
C VAL A 112 -0.59 -14.78 1.63
N ALA A 113 -1.40 -14.87 2.70
CA ALA A 113 -0.89 -14.76 4.07
C ALA A 113 0.08 -15.90 4.44
N THR A 114 -0.02 -17.05 3.77
CA THR A 114 0.90 -18.19 3.99
C THR A 114 2.20 -18.10 3.18
N MET A 115 2.26 -17.19 2.21
CA MET A 115 3.41 -17.02 1.33
C MET A 115 4.56 -16.27 2.03
N SER A 116 5.77 -16.40 1.48
CA SER A 116 6.88 -15.52 1.87
C SER A 116 6.57 -14.07 1.48
N SER A 117 7.11 -13.08 2.20
CA SER A 117 6.88 -11.65 1.89
C SER A 117 7.22 -11.29 0.44
N LYS A 118 8.23 -11.93 -0.15
CA LYS A 118 8.61 -11.73 -1.55
C LYS A 118 7.60 -12.33 -2.53
N ASP A 119 7.11 -13.53 -2.25
CA ASP A 119 6.14 -14.20 -3.11
C ASP A 119 4.78 -13.53 -3.02
N ALA A 120 4.37 -13.11 -1.82
CA ALA A 120 3.17 -12.30 -1.59
C ALA A 120 3.21 -10.98 -2.38
N LEU A 121 4.34 -10.26 -2.34
CA LEU A 121 4.52 -9.05 -3.15
C LEU A 121 4.42 -9.35 -4.66
N THR A 122 5.04 -10.44 -5.11
CA THR A 122 4.99 -10.86 -6.53
C THR A 122 3.57 -11.24 -6.96
N TYR A 123 2.80 -11.89 -6.08
CA TYR A 123 1.41 -12.23 -6.30
C TYR A 123 0.54 -10.98 -6.40
N LEU A 124 0.61 -10.09 -5.40
CA LEU A 124 -0.20 -8.87 -5.35
C LEU A 124 0.08 -7.94 -6.54
N ASN A 125 1.34 -7.83 -6.98
CA ASN A 125 1.71 -7.04 -8.16
C ASN A 125 1.17 -7.59 -9.50
N LYS A 126 0.70 -8.84 -9.54
CA LYS A 126 0.05 -9.43 -10.72
C LYS A 126 -1.46 -9.21 -10.74
N ILE A 127 -2.05 -8.70 -9.65
CA ILE A 127 -3.49 -8.45 -9.59
C ILE A 127 -3.77 -7.13 -10.30
N ASP A 128 -4.47 -7.22 -11.42
CA ASP A 128 -4.91 -6.05 -12.18
C ASP A 128 -5.87 -5.18 -11.35
N GLY A 129 -5.66 -3.87 -11.38
CA GLY A 129 -6.43 -2.91 -10.59
C GLY A 129 -5.82 -2.56 -9.23
N LEU A 130 -4.65 -3.14 -8.87
CA LEU A 130 -3.92 -2.73 -7.67
C LEU A 130 -2.75 -1.81 -8.00
N GLU A 131 -2.73 -0.63 -7.39
CA GLU A 131 -1.58 0.26 -7.43
C GLU A 131 -0.56 -0.12 -6.34
N ALA A 132 0.68 0.36 -6.49
CA ALA A 132 1.74 0.14 -5.51
C ALA A 132 1.34 0.59 -4.08
N TYR A 133 0.51 1.62 -3.96
CA TYR A 133 -0.07 2.04 -2.67
C TYR A 133 -0.95 0.94 -2.06
N THR A 134 -1.92 0.45 -2.83
CA THR A 134 -2.89 -0.54 -2.40
C THR A 134 -2.17 -1.86 -2.05
N VAL A 135 -1.20 -2.28 -2.85
CA VAL A 135 -0.35 -3.46 -2.55
C VAL A 135 0.39 -3.28 -1.21
N ALA A 136 1.05 -2.15 -0.99
CA ALA A 136 1.75 -1.87 0.26
C ALA A 136 0.80 -1.83 1.47
N ARG A 137 -0.43 -1.35 1.27
CA ARG A 137 -1.47 -1.28 2.30
C ARG A 137 -1.97 -2.67 2.69
N ILE A 138 -2.25 -3.54 1.71
CA ILE A 138 -2.62 -4.94 1.94
C ILE A 138 -1.52 -5.65 2.73
N ARG A 139 -0.25 -5.49 2.33
CA ARG A 139 0.89 -6.10 3.03
C ARG A 139 0.96 -5.65 4.49
N LEU A 140 0.95 -4.34 4.74
CA LEU A 140 1.12 -3.79 6.09
C LEU A 140 -0.10 -4.05 7.00
N LEU A 141 -1.32 -3.74 6.51
CA LEU A 141 -2.53 -3.72 7.34
C LEU A 141 -3.37 -4.99 7.22
N GLY A 142 -3.23 -5.74 6.14
CA GLY A 142 -3.96 -6.98 5.89
C GLY A 142 -3.17 -8.22 6.29
N LEU A 143 -1.92 -8.32 5.82
CA LEU A 143 -1.09 -9.51 5.99
C LEU A 143 -0.10 -9.42 7.16
N GLY A 144 0.08 -8.23 7.74
CA GLY A 144 1.10 -7.99 8.77
C GLY A 144 2.52 -8.22 8.26
N GLN A 145 2.75 -8.05 6.96
CA GLN A 145 4.04 -8.19 6.31
C GLN A 145 4.71 -6.81 6.13
N PRO A 146 6.05 -6.76 5.98
CA PRO A 146 6.74 -5.53 5.67
C PRO A 146 6.13 -4.81 4.45
N GLY A 147 5.82 -3.53 4.61
CA GLY A 147 5.23 -2.70 3.57
C GLY A 147 5.00 -1.30 4.12
N PHE A 148 5.19 -0.27 3.29
CA PHE A 148 4.96 1.11 3.74
C PHE A 148 4.10 1.89 2.72
N PRO A 149 2.76 1.88 2.89
CA PRO A 149 1.86 2.58 1.99
C PRO A 149 1.95 4.09 2.16
N LEU A 150 2.09 4.81 1.05
CA LEU A 150 2.00 6.27 0.97
C LEU A 150 0.80 6.67 0.12
N ASP A 151 -0.22 7.29 0.71
CA ASP A 151 -1.27 7.93 -0.08
C ASP A 151 -0.76 9.24 -0.74
N GLU A 152 -1.59 9.92 -1.53
CA GLU A 152 -1.20 11.16 -2.19
C GLU A 152 -0.76 12.27 -1.21
N ALA A 153 -1.45 12.39 -0.06
CA ALA A 153 -1.12 13.36 0.97
C ALA A 153 0.23 13.03 1.63
N MET A 154 0.42 11.75 1.98
CA MET A 154 1.63 11.23 2.62
C MET A 154 2.83 11.35 1.70
N PHE A 155 2.67 11.08 0.40
CA PHE A 155 3.75 11.23 -0.56
C PHE A 155 4.15 12.71 -0.74
N ALA A 156 3.17 13.62 -0.86
CA ALA A 156 3.43 15.05 -0.92
C ALA A 156 4.13 15.57 0.36
N TYR A 157 3.64 15.17 1.53
CA TYR A 157 4.26 15.47 2.81
C TYR A 157 5.70 14.94 2.87
N ALA A 158 5.92 13.68 2.48
CA ALA A 158 7.22 13.04 2.53
C ALA A 158 8.26 13.77 1.65
N GLN A 159 7.85 14.23 0.47
CA GLN A 159 8.68 15.06 -0.40
C GLN A 159 8.95 16.43 0.21
N HIS A 160 7.92 17.07 0.78
CA HIS A 160 8.03 18.39 1.41
C HIS A 160 9.02 18.42 2.58
N VAL A 161 8.95 17.44 3.49
CA VAL A 161 9.88 17.35 4.63
C VAL A 161 11.23 16.69 4.27
N GLY A 162 11.39 16.24 3.03
CA GLY A 162 12.63 15.65 2.52
C GLY A 162 12.99 14.30 3.13
N ILE A 163 12.01 13.52 3.57
CA ILE A 163 12.23 12.12 3.99
C ILE A 163 12.28 11.18 2.77
N VAL A 164 11.83 11.64 1.61
CA VAL A 164 12.04 11.01 0.31
C VAL A 164 12.60 12.05 -0.68
N HIS A 165 13.13 11.57 -1.80
CA HIS A 165 13.79 12.39 -2.81
C HIS A 165 12.72 13.11 -3.63
N PRO A 166 12.86 14.42 -3.90
CA PRO A 166 11.83 15.21 -4.57
C PRO A 166 11.55 14.76 -6.01
N LYS A 167 12.53 14.12 -6.67
CA LYS A 167 12.37 13.54 -8.02
C LYS A 167 12.19 12.01 -8.02
N GLY A 168 12.07 11.39 -6.85
CA GLY A 168 11.85 9.94 -6.77
C GLY A 168 10.43 9.59 -7.18
N THR A 169 10.22 8.40 -7.74
CA THR A 169 8.87 7.92 -8.04
C THR A 169 8.13 7.54 -6.75
N HIS A 170 6.81 7.45 -6.83
CA HIS A 170 5.97 7.02 -5.70
C HIS A 170 6.37 5.63 -5.19
N GLU A 171 6.57 4.67 -6.10
CA GLU A 171 7.00 3.31 -5.77
C GLU A 171 8.40 3.28 -5.13
N GLU A 172 9.36 4.04 -5.67
CA GLU A 172 10.71 4.16 -5.09
C GLU A 172 10.67 4.71 -3.66
N ALA A 173 9.80 5.67 -3.40
CA ALA A 173 9.61 6.27 -2.08
C ALA A 173 9.04 5.25 -1.07
N GLN A 174 8.02 4.48 -1.46
CA GLN A 174 7.47 3.43 -0.59
C GLN A 174 8.52 2.36 -0.26
N HIS A 175 9.25 1.87 -1.28
CA HIS A 175 10.31 0.87 -1.09
C HIS A 175 11.47 1.41 -0.24
N PHE A 176 11.81 2.68 -0.40
CA PHE A 176 12.80 3.33 0.45
C PHE A 176 12.35 3.35 1.91
N LEU A 177 11.11 3.79 2.20
CA LEU A 177 10.60 3.84 3.57
C LEU A 177 10.44 2.45 4.19
N GLU A 178 9.96 1.45 3.44
CA GLU A 178 9.88 0.05 3.88
C GLU A 178 11.25 -0.45 4.36
N ARG A 179 12.35 -0.08 3.68
CA ARG A 179 13.71 -0.47 4.08
C ARG A 179 14.27 0.30 5.27
N GLN A 180 13.83 1.54 5.48
CA GLN A 180 14.37 2.39 6.54
C GLN A 180 13.63 2.24 7.87
N ILE A 181 12.36 1.85 7.84
CA ILE A 181 11.51 1.75 9.02
C ILE A 181 11.49 0.29 9.48
N PRO A 182 11.93 0.00 10.72
CA PRO A 182 11.79 -1.34 11.30
C PRO A 182 10.33 -1.80 11.35
N GLU A 183 10.10 -3.09 11.12
CA GLU A 183 8.77 -3.70 11.04
C GLU A 183 7.93 -3.47 12.32
N ASP A 184 8.56 -3.56 13.49
CA ASP A 184 7.93 -3.31 14.80
C ASP A 184 7.41 -1.88 14.96
N ARG A 185 7.93 -0.94 14.16
CA ARG A 185 7.55 0.48 14.19
C ARG A 185 6.79 0.93 12.95
N ALA A 186 6.57 0.05 11.98
CA ALA A 186 5.94 0.41 10.71
C ALA A 186 4.52 0.96 10.91
N LEU A 187 3.70 0.32 11.75
CA LEU A 187 2.34 0.76 12.04
C LEU A 187 2.29 2.12 12.76
N GLU A 188 3.16 2.34 13.75
CA GLU A 188 3.25 3.61 14.47
C GLU A 188 3.68 4.73 13.52
N ALA A 189 4.73 4.50 12.73
CA ALA A 189 5.25 5.45 11.76
C ALA A 189 4.21 5.78 10.67
N TYR A 190 3.52 4.78 10.15
CA TYR A 190 2.44 4.95 9.19
C TYR A 190 1.31 5.82 9.77
N ALA A 191 0.86 5.52 10.99
CA ALA A 191 -0.19 6.30 11.66
C ALA A 191 0.21 7.78 11.82
N MET A 192 1.44 8.03 12.29
CA MET A 192 1.94 9.39 12.54
C MET A 192 2.08 10.19 11.24
N ILE A 193 2.70 9.60 10.21
CA ILE A 193 2.89 10.25 8.91
C ILE A 193 1.53 10.53 8.27
N ARG A 194 0.62 9.56 8.26
CA ARG A 194 -0.74 9.74 7.71
C ARG A 194 -1.48 10.89 8.40
N LYS A 195 -1.48 10.91 9.74
CA LYS A 195 -2.14 11.98 10.52
C LYS A 195 -1.54 13.35 10.22
N GLN A 196 -0.21 13.46 10.17
CA GLN A 196 0.44 14.74 9.88
C GLN A 196 0.20 15.19 8.44
N ALA A 197 0.33 14.27 7.48
CA ALA A 197 0.15 14.56 6.06
C ALA A 197 -1.25 15.08 5.76
N TRP A 198 -2.30 14.42 6.27
CA TRP A 198 -3.68 14.90 6.09
C TRP A 198 -3.97 16.18 6.87
N SER A 199 -3.22 16.52 7.91
CA SER A 199 -3.32 17.82 8.58
C SER A 199 -2.75 18.97 7.75
N GLU A 200 -1.75 18.73 6.90
CA GLU A 200 -1.02 19.77 6.16
C GLU A 200 -1.39 19.84 4.67
N PHE A 201 -1.66 18.69 4.05
CA PHE A 201 -1.78 18.53 2.60
C PHE A 201 -3.21 18.21 2.11
N ALA A 202 -4.21 18.11 3.01
CA ALA A 202 -5.58 17.77 2.62
C ALA A 202 -6.15 18.73 1.56
N THR A 203 -5.86 20.03 1.66
CA THR A 203 -6.35 21.03 0.72
C THR A 203 -5.72 20.86 -0.67
N GLN A 204 -4.42 20.59 -0.72
CA GLN A 204 -3.64 20.42 -1.94
C GLN A 204 -4.09 19.15 -2.68
N VAL A 205 -4.34 18.06 -1.94
CA VAL A 205 -4.91 16.82 -2.49
C VAL A 205 -6.27 17.08 -3.13
N ARG A 206 -7.18 17.75 -2.40
CA ARG A 206 -8.52 18.11 -2.93
C ARG A 206 -8.47 19.02 -4.16
N LYS A 207 -7.42 19.84 -4.29
CA LYS A 207 -7.20 20.71 -5.45
C LYS A 207 -6.44 20.02 -6.59
N GLY A 208 -6.03 18.76 -6.44
CA GLY A 208 -5.21 18.05 -7.42
C GLY A 208 -3.81 18.65 -7.60
N GLN A 209 -3.28 19.35 -6.59
CA GLN A 209 -1.96 20.03 -6.61
C GLN A 209 -0.82 19.14 -6.09
N VAL A 210 -1.07 17.85 -5.97
CA VAL A 210 -0.10 16.83 -5.54
C VAL A 210 0.03 15.77 -6.62
N VAL A 211 1.11 14.99 -6.56
CA VAL A 211 1.30 13.86 -7.48
C VAL A 211 0.19 12.84 -7.24
N ARG A 212 -0.66 12.63 -8.26
CA ARG A 212 -1.79 11.71 -8.21
C ARG A 212 -1.34 10.26 -8.33
N ILE A 213 -1.95 9.37 -7.55
CA ILE A 213 -1.78 7.92 -7.71
C ILE A 213 -2.69 7.49 -8.86
N ARG A 214 -2.09 7.20 -10.02
CA ARG A 214 -2.84 6.76 -11.20
C ARG A 214 -3.17 5.28 -11.07
N SER A 215 -4.43 4.92 -11.32
CA SER A 215 -4.80 3.53 -11.60
C SER A 215 -4.00 3.03 -12.80
N VAL A 216 -3.55 1.78 -12.74
CA VAL A 216 -2.92 1.11 -13.88
C VAL A 216 -4.05 0.56 -14.76
N PRO A 217 -4.24 1.08 -16.00
CA PRO A 217 -5.20 0.51 -16.94
C PRO A 217 -4.79 -0.93 -17.27
N PRO A 218 -5.72 -1.84 -17.59
CA PRO A 218 -5.37 -3.20 -17.92
C PRO A 218 -4.45 -3.20 -19.14
N ASP A 219 -3.48 -4.12 -19.18
CA ASP A 219 -2.75 -4.35 -20.42
C ASP A 219 -3.72 -4.80 -21.54
N ARG A 220 -3.29 -4.79 -22.80
CA ARG A 220 -4.17 -5.15 -23.93
C ARG A 220 -4.73 -6.57 -23.80
N THR A 221 -3.98 -7.48 -23.19
CA THR A 221 -4.35 -8.89 -23.02
C THR A 221 -5.41 -9.04 -21.93
N THR A 222 -5.22 -8.36 -20.80
CA THR A 222 -6.19 -8.27 -19.70
C THR A 222 -7.47 -7.59 -20.17
N ARG A 223 -7.40 -6.53 -20.99
CA ARG A 223 -8.60 -5.92 -21.61
C ARG A 223 -9.41 -6.95 -22.39
N ASN A 224 -8.75 -7.73 -23.24
CA ASN A 224 -9.43 -8.73 -24.08
C ASN A 224 -10.04 -9.86 -23.22
N MET A 225 -9.37 -10.29 -22.15
CA MET A 225 -9.91 -11.29 -21.22
C MET A 225 -11.09 -10.76 -20.40
N LEU A 226 -11.00 -9.54 -19.86
CA LEU A 226 -12.10 -8.89 -19.14
C LEU A 226 -13.32 -8.71 -20.05
N GLN A 227 -13.12 -8.33 -21.31
CA GLN A 227 -14.20 -8.25 -22.30
C GLN A 227 -14.83 -9.62 -22.57
N ALA A 228 -14.03 -10.68 -22.68
CA ALA A 228 -14.55 -12.05 -22.85
C ALA A 228 -15.35 -12.54 -21.63
N ILE A 229 -14.90 -12.21 -20.42
CA ILE A 229 -15.60 -12.55 -19.17
C ILE A 229 -16.90 -11.74 -19.03
N SER A 230 -16.86 -10.44 -19.34
CA SER A 230 -18.05 -9.57 -19.35
C SER A 230 -19.09 -10.03 -20.39
N ALA A 231 -18.63 -10.45 -21.57
CA ALA A 231 -19.49 -11.00 -22.61
C ALA A 231 -20.11 -12.35 -22.18
N ALA A 232 -19.36 -13.20 -21.46
CA ALA A 232 -19.87 -14.44 -20.90
C ALA A 232 -20.85 -14.23 -19.73
N ALA A 233 -20.74 -13.11 -19.01
CA ALA A 233 -21.63 -12.71 -17.93
C ALA A 233 -22.89 -11.93 -18.42
N GLY A 234 -23.10 -11.79 -19.73
CA GLY A 234 -24.30 -11.17 -20.30
C GLY A 234 -24.32 -9.64 -20.30
N GLY A 235 -23.19 -8.97 -20.01
CA GLY A 235 -23.09 -7.52 -20.01
C GLY A 235 -22.60 -6.96 -21.35
N THR A 236 -23.50 -6.37 -22.14
CA THR A 236 -23.13 -5.50 -23.27
C THR A 236 -22.70 -4.13 -22.76
N ALA A 237 -21.39 -3.94 -22.54
CA ALA A 237 -20.82 -2.60 -22.37
C ALA A 237 -20.25 -2.14 -23.72
N VAL A 238 -20.95 -1.19 -24.34
CA VAL A 238 -20.42 -0.40 -25.46
C VAL A 238 -19.39 0.57 -24.85
N VAL A 239 -18.14 0.50 -25.28
CA VAL A 239 -17.10 1.46 -24.89
C VAL A 239 -16.67 2.18 -26.15
N ASP A 240 -16.88 3.50 -26.19
CA ASP A 240 -16.39 4.38 -27.24
C ASP A 240 -14.86 4.27 -27.33
N ASP A 241 -14.37 3.94 -28.51
CA ASP A 241 -12.95 3.98 -28.87
C ASP A 241 -12.49 5.44 -28.92
N ILE A 242 -11.83 5.90 -27.86
CA ILE A 242 -11.01 7.12 -27.91
C ILE A 242 -9.56 6.66 -28.14
N GLU A 243 -9.12 6.75 -29.40
CA GLU A 243 -7.70 6.74 -29.74
C GLU A 243 -7.00 7.92 -29.04
N PRO A 244 -5.85 7.71 -28.38
CA PRO A 244 -5.07 8.82 -27.87
C PRO A 244 -4.30 9.46 -29.03
N ASP A 245 -4.78 10.62 -29.49
CA ASP A 245 -4.05 11.48 -30.41
C ASP A 245 -2.76 11.99 -29.71
N LEU A 246 -1.62 11.56 -30.23
CA LEU A 246 -0.28 11.97 -29.81
C LEU A 246 0.11 13.25 -30.55
N ALA A 247 -0.63 14.33 -30.33
CA ALA A 247 -0.28 15.64 -30.83
C ALA A 247 -0.96 16.72 -29.99
N ASP A 248 -0.34 17.09 -28.86
CA ASP A 248 -0.32 18.46 -28.31
C ASP A 248 0.43 18.46 -26.97
N VAL A 249 1.74 18.25 -27.04
CA VAL A 249 2.66 18.67 -25.98
C VAL A 249 3.19 20.04 -26.39
N VAL A 250 2.54 21.09 -25.91
CA VAL A 250 3.11 22.45 -25.98
C VAL A 250 4.22 22.53 -24.92
N PRO A 251 5.50 22.75 -25.29
CA PRO A 251 6.58 22.84 -24.32
C PRO A 251 6.46 24.14 -23.52
N PHE A 252 6.37 24.01 -22.19
CA PHE A 252 6.51 25.13 -21.27
C PHE A 252 8.01 25.39 -21.04
N GLU A 253 8.55 26.45 -21.66
CA GLU A 253 9.88 26.97 -21.34
C GLU A 253 9.82 27.83 -20.06
N PRO A 254 10.65 27.58 -19.05
CA PRO A 254 10.76 28.48 -17.91
C PRO A 254 11.70 29.64 -18.24
N GLU A 255 11.13 30.84 -18.32
CA GLU A 255 11.84 32.11 -18.44
C GLU A 255 12.72 32.34 -17.20
N LEU A 256 14.04 32.21 -17.37
CA LEU A 256 15.02 32.48 -16.33
C LEU A 256 15.34 33.98 -16.33
N ALA A 257 14.76 34.72 -15.38
CA ALA A 257 15.10 36.11 -15.15
C ALA A 257 16.56 36.22 -14.64
N THR A 258 17.48 36.63 -15.53
CA THR A 258 18.85 37.02 -15.16
C THR A 258 18.97 38.55 -15.12
N ALA A 259 19.23 39.10 -13.95
CA ALA A 259 19.71 40.47 -13.79
C ALA A 259 21.19 40.57 -14.21
N PRO A 260 21.66 41.71 -14.75
CA PRO A 260 22.95 41.81 -15.40
C PRO A 260 24.10 42.02 -14.40
N LEU A 261 25.21 41.30 -14.62
CA LEU A 261 26.50 41.59 -14.00
C LEU A 261 27.42 42.22 -15.06
N ASP A 262 27.90 43.42 -14.74
CA ASP A 262 28.91 44.17 -15.46
C ASP A 262 30.19 43.36 -15.68
N THR A 263 30.74 43.47 -16.88
CA THR A 263 32.14 43.14 -17.17
C THR A 263 33.04 44.29 -16.75
N PRO A 264 34.31 44.00 -16.42
CA PRO A 264 35.32 44.66 -17.23
C PRO A 264 36.41 43.70 -17.76
N ALA A 265 36.93 44.14 -18.90
CA ALA A 265 38.04 43.60 -19.67
C ALA A 265 39.33 43.42 -18.85
N ARG A 266 40.22 42.49 -19.26
CA ARG A 266 41.37 42.78 -20.16
C ARG A 266 42.40 41.62 -20.16
N SER A 267 42.82 41.25 -21.38
CA SER A 267 44.17 40.80 -21.82
C SER A 267 44.96 39.73 -21.04
N ALA A 268 45.31 38.64 -21.73
CA ALA A 268 46.68 38.33 -22.23
C ALA A 268 46.96 36.82 -22.27
N ALA A 269 47.30 36.30 -23.46
CA ALA A 269 48.08 35.07 -23.65
C ALA A 269 49.59 35.41 -23.54
N PRO A 270 50.60 34.50 -23.67
CA PRO A 270 50.52 33.10 -24.13
C PRO A 270 51.53 32.07 -23.53
N ARG A 271 51.44 30.80 -24.03
CA ARG A 271 52.53 29.83 -24.37
C ARG A 271 53.36 29.07 -23.31
N SER A 272 53.32 27.73 -23.42
CA SER A 272 54.43 26.71 -23.56
C SER A 272 53.97 25.38 -22.93
N ALA A 273 53.93 24.19 -23.56
CA ALA A 273 54.85 23.37 -24.36
C ALA A 273 55.87 22.53 -23.55
N LYS A 274 55.82 21.20 -23.79
CA LYS A 274 56.81 20.10 -23.53
C LYS A 274 56.76 19.43 -22.14
N ALA A 275 56.33 18.15 -22.00
CA ALA A 275 57.03 16.85 -22.23
C ALA A 275 58.22 16.66 -21.25
N THR A 276 58.48 15.53 -20.57
CA THR A 276 58.51 14.10 -20.94
C THR A 276 58.86 13.24 -19.70
N LYS A 277 58.40 11.96 -19.67
CA LYS A 277 59.08 10.70 -19.23
C LYS A 277 59.70 10.62 -17.82
N ALA A 278 60.05 9.48 -17.21
CA ALA A 278 59.76 8.04 -17.26
C ALA A 278 60.71 7.42 -16.20
N GLY A 279 60.41 6.22 -15.70
CA GLY A 279 61.30 5.41 -14.85
C GLY A 279 60.44 4.65 -13.82
N ALA A 280 60.02 3.39 -14.00
CA ALA A 280 60.69 2.15 -14.39
C ALA A 280 61.62 1.56 -13.31
N ALA A 281 61.22 0.37 -12.82
CA ALA A 281 62.00 -0.82 -12.41
C ALA A 281 61.37 -1.46 -11.15
N THR A 282 60.74 -2.66 -11.17
CA THR A 282 61.26 -4.05 -11.39
C THR A 282 62.28 -4.44 -10.32
N ASN A 283 62.36 -5.61 -9.68
CA ASN A 283 61.89 -7.01 -9.78
C ASN A 283 62.03 -7.60 -8.33
N GLY A 284 61.64 -8.80 -7.91
CA GLY A 284 61.27 -10.08 -8.52
C GLY A 284 60.96 -11.10 -7.39
N VAL A 285 60.15 -12.14 -7.63
CA VAL A 285 60.56 -13.52 -8.01
C VAL A 285 60.70 -14.41 -6.76
N GLU A 286 59.70 -15.24 -6.41
CA GLU A 286 59.55 -16.70 -6.68
C GLU A 286 59.56 -17.47 -5.32
N SER A 287 59.03 -18.68 -5.09
CA SER A 287 58.19 -19.66 -5.80
C SER A 287 57.92 -20.86 -4.83
N LYS A 288 57.05 -21.81 -5.27
CA LYS A 288 56.86 -23.24 -4.84
C LYS A 288 55.94 -23.50 -3.62
N SER A 289 54.75 -24.13 -3.75
CA SER A 289 54.38 -25.54 -4.09
C SER A 289 54.67 -26.52 -2.92
N ARG A 290 53.90 -27.55 -2.51
CA ARG A 290 52.85 -28.42 -3.09
C ARG A 290 52.23 -29.31 -1.95
N HIS A 291 50.94 -29.67 -2.09
CA HIS A 291 50.23 -30.96 -1.84
C HIS A 291 50.36 -31.83 -0.56
N GLY A 292 49.21 -32.44 -0.17
CA GLY A 292 49.06 -33.73 0.58
C GLY A 292 48.17 -33.61 1.83
N GLU A 293 46.85 -33.84 1.79
CA GLU A 293 46.10 -35.11 1.87
C GLU A 293 45.83 -35.64 3.31
N LYS A 294 44.57 -36.07 3.54
CA LYS A 294 43.94 -36.51 4.81
C LYS A 294 44.47 -37.88 5.31
N PRO A 295 44.19 -38.30 6.57
CA PRO A 295 43.00 -39.13 6.86
C PRO A 295 42.32 -38.88 8.24
N ARG A 296 41.13 -39.51 8.39
CA ARG A 296 40.22 -39.55 9.56
C ARG A 296 40.64 -40.63 10.58
N PRO A 297 40.23 -40.56 11.86
CA PRO A 297 39.35 -41.60 12.44
C PRO A 297 38.32 -41.04 13.47
N THR A 298 37.02 -41.37 13.38
CA THR A 298 36.21 -42.34 14.17
C THR A 298 36.00 -42.10 15.69
N SER A 299 34.70 -41.97 16.03
CA SER A 299 33.98 -42.37 17.25
C SER A 299 34.39 -41.85 18.64
N LYS A 300 33.48 -41.14 19.33
CA LYS A 300 32.62 -41.69 20.42
C LYS A 300 31.76 -40.60 21.09
N ARG A 301 30.51 -40.97 21.35
CA ARG A 301 29.50 -40.35 22.22
C ARG A 301 29.90 -40.53 23.69
N PRO A 302 29.40 -39.69 24.63
CA PRO A 302 28.44 -40.20 25.64
C PRO A 302 27.33 -39.17 25.93
N ASP A 303 26.06 -39.54 25.88
CA ASP A 303 25.20 -40.07 26.96
C ASP A 303 24.38 -39.01 27.69
N ARG A 304 23.09 -39.34 27.73
CA ARG A 304 21.95 -38.66 28.32
C ARG A 304 21.55 -39.47 29.55
N PRO A 305 21.08 -38.89 30.66
CA PRO A 305 20.23 -39.62 31.59
C PRO A 305 18.75 -39.40 31.29
N ALA A 306 18.01 -40.51 31.33
CA ALA A 306 16.57 -40.64 31.24
C ALA A 306 15.89 -40.13 32.54
N ARG A 307 14.77 -39.40 32.44
CA ARG A 307 13.36 -39.86 32.54
C ARG A 307 12.86 -40.19 33.96
N ALA A 308 11.94 -39.36 34.45
CA ALA A 308 10.78 -39.71 35.30
C ALA A 308 9.81 -38.51 35.26
N LYS A 309 8.48 -38.59 35.25
CA LYS A 309 7.47 -39.65 35.16
C LYS A 309 6.16 -38.96 34.73
N ALA A 310 5.26 -39.73 34.14
CA ALA A 310 3.94 -39.31 33.68
C ALA A 310 3.01 -38.89 34.84
N ALA A 311 2.15 -37.90 34.58
CA ALA A 311 0.91 -37.71 35.33
C ALA A 311 -0.13 -36.95 34.48
N LYS A 312 -1.18 -37.66 34.08
CA LYS A 312 -2.55 -37.21 33.79
C LYS A 312 -3.41 -38.50 33.70
N PRO A 313 -4.74 -38.49 33.83
CA PRO A 313 -5.66 -37.36 34.05
C PRO A 313 -6.72 -37.65 35.15
N LYS A 314 -7.57 -36.67 35.51
CA LYS A 314 -9.03 -36.85 35.71
C LYS A 314 -9.75 -35.54 36.11
N SER A 315 -10.99 -35.46 35.64
CA SER A 315 -12.12 -34.61 36.08
C SER A 315 -12.36 -33.25 35.41
N SER A 316 -13.33 -33.25 34.49
CA SER A 316 -14.49 -32.34 34.44
C SER A 316 -15.33 -32.75 33.21
N THR A 317 -16.15 -33.78 33.34
CA THR A 317 -17.59 -33.69 33.59
C THR A 317 -18.31 -32.66 32.71
N ARG A 318 -18.90 -33.21 31.65
CA ARG A 318 -20.03 -32.74 30.86
C ARG A 318 -21.18 -32.26 31.76
N ALA A 319 -21.68 -31.05 31.54
CA ALA A 319 -23.05 -30.69 31.93
C ALA A 319 -23.67 -29.74 30.90
N ARG A 320 -24.78 -30.22 30.35
CA ARG A 320 -25.69 -29.62 29.39
C ARG A 320 -26.96 -29.26 30.18
N ALA A 321 -27.46 -28.04 30.07
CA ALA A 321 -28.80 -27.64 30.51
C ALA A 321 -29.33 -26.63 29.47
N LYS A 322 -30.27 -26.99 28.58
CA LYS A 322 -31.74 -27.04 28.76
C LYS A 322 -32.29 -25.72 29.34
N THR A 323 -32.78 -24.83 28.46
CA THR A 323 -34.21 -24.60 28.14
C THR A 323 -35.06 -24.18 29.32
N THR A 324 -35.52 -22.92 29.30
CA THR A 324 -36.90 -22.56 29.70
C THR A 324 -37.34 -21.34 28.91
N ALA A 325 -38.33 -21.55 28.05
CA ALA A 325 -39.22 -20.54 27.54
C ALA A 325 -40.11 -20.03 28.69
N THR A 326 -40.46 -18.74 28.69
CA THR A 326 -41.69 -18.27 29.34
C THR A 326 -42.26 -17.14 28.50
N ALA A 327 -43.48 -17.39 28.05
CA ALA A 327 -44.30 -16.52 27.24
C ALA A 327 -45.13 -15.55 28.10
N ARG A 328 -45.69 -14.56 27.39
CA ARG A 328 -46.91 -13.77 27.68
C ARG A 328 -46.79 -12.61 28.70
N SER A 329 -47.04 -11.41 28.18
CA SER A 329 -48.22 -10.65 28.59
C SER A 329 -48.55 -9.54 27.57
N THR A 330 -49.61 -9.78 26.80
CA THR A 330 -50.37 -8.76 26.08
C THR A 330 -51.43 -8.19 27.03
N ALA A 331 -51.37 -6.90 27.33
CA ALA A 331 -52.47 -6.20 28.00
C ALA A 331 -52.67 -4.81 27.40
N ARG A 332 -53.73 -4.73 26.59
CA ARG A 332 -54.40 -3.53 26.11
C ARG A 332 -55.25 -2.95 27.26
N PRO A 333 -55.47 -1.63 27.33
CA PRO A 333 -56.75 -1.12 27.76
C PRO A 333 -57.42 -0.28 26.67
N ALA A 334 -58.75 -0.32 26.69
CA ALA A 334 -59.63 0.40 25.80
C ALA A 334 -60.20 1.65 26.50
N ARG A 335 -60.59 2.60 25.65
CA ARG A 335 -61.61 3.67 25.82
C ARG A 335 -61.27 4.90 26.67
N SER A 336 -61.30 6.06 26.01
CA SER A 336 -62.30 7.10 26.30
C SER A 336 -62.39 8.12 25.16
N SER A 337 -63.61 8.32 24.66
CA SER A 337 -64.02 9.37 23.71
C SER A 337 -64.47 10.64 24.44
N ALA A 338 -64.47 11.77 23.72
CA ALA A 338 -64.97 13.13 24.04
C ALA A 338 -63.80 14.10 24.24
N ARG A 339 -63.71 15.29 23.60
CA ARG A 339 -64.76 16.22 23.18
C ARG A 339 -64.14 17.27 22.24
N LYS A 340 -64.81 17.61 21.13
CA LYS A 340 -64.72 18.93 20.46
C LYS A 340 -65.33 20.00 21.41
N PRO A 341 -65.03 21.31 21.33
CA PRO A 341 -65.45 22.13 20.17
C PRO A 341 -64.63 23.42 19.86
N GLY A 342 -65.00 24.06 18.73
CA GLY A 342 -64.78 25.49 18.42
C GLY A 342 -63.57 25.79 17.53
N LYS A 343 -63.67 26.49 16.41
CA LYS A 343 -64.77 27.22 15.76
C LYS A 343 -64.48 27.27 14.26
#